data_AF-A0A9E3BM86-F1
#
_entry.id   AF-A0A9E3BM86-F1
#
_cell.length_a   1.000
_cell.length_b   1.000
_cell.length_c   1.000
_cell.angle_alpha   90.00
_cell.angle_beta   90.00
_cell.angle_gamma   90.00
#
_symmetry.space_group_name_H-M   'P 1'
#
loop_
_entity.id
_entity.type
_entity.pdbx_description
1 polymer ?
#
loop_
_entity_poly.entity_id
_entity_poly.type
_entity_poly.pdbx_seq_one_letter_code
_entity_poly.pdbx_strand_id
1 'polypeptide(L)'
;VVLTPPFTLTGHPANLDVALHTDVSNNWVYFNFALIDQGTGKVVEFGREVSYYYGVDEGESWSEGNRDDDVVIPTVPAGRYVLRIAPDGPAPVSYQVRVERDVPSLLFFFLAFLLLLVPPVLMSLQKWGFEKARWAESDYAPESSEDDD
;
A
#
# COMPACT_ATOMS: atom_id res chain seq x y z
N VAL A 1 -14.14 -20.68 -12.48
CA VAL A 1 -13.25 -21.10 -11.36
C VAL A 1 -12.00 -21.72 -11.95
N VAL A 2 -10.82 -21.32 -11.48
CA VAL A 2 -9.50 -21.80 -11.92
C VAL A 2 -8.70 -22.23 -10.69
N LEU A 3 -7.91 -23.30 -10.81
CA LEU A 3 -6.89 -23.67 -9.85
C LEU A 3 -5.52 -23.48 -10.48
N THR A 4 -4.62 -22.87 -9.74
CA THR A 4 -3.20 -22.76 -10.14
C THR A 4 -2.50 -24.12 -10.06
N PRO A 5 -1.42 -24.32 -10.83
CA PRO A 5 -0.48 -25.39 -10.55
C PRO A 5 0.05 -25.29 -9.10
N PRO A 6 0.28 -26.42 -8.41
CA PRO A 6 0.80 -26.37 -7.05
C PRO A 6 2.18 -25.71 -7.00
N PHE A 7 2.38 -24.83 -6.01
CA PHE A 7 3.64 -24.16 -5.74
C PHE A 7 4.12 -24.44 -4.31
N THR A 8 5.42 -24.32 -4.07
CA THR A 8 6.04 -24.61 -2.78
C THR A 8 6.53 -23.33 -2.12
N LEU A 9 6.12 -23.12 -0.88
CA LEU A 9 6.63 -22.08 0.00
C LEU A 9 7.67 -22.71 0.93
N THR A 10 8.87 -22.13 1.00
CA THR A 10 10.01 -22.65 1.78
C THR A 10 10.41 -21.68 2.88
N GLY A 11 11.15 -22.15 3.89
CA GLY A 11 11.70 -21.30 4.95
C GLY A 11 10.81 -21.19 6.19
N HIS A 12 10.98 -20.12 6.96
CA HIS A 12 10.16 -19.86 8.15
C HIS A 12 8.72 -19.45 7.77
N PRO A 13 7.76 -19.44 8.70
CA PRO A 13 6.49 -18.75 8.47
C PRO A 13 6.74 -17.29 8.09
N ALA A 14 6.08 -16.82 7.04
CA ALA A 14 6.22 -15.45 6.53
C ALA A 14 4.90 -14.99 5.92
N ASN A 15 4.79 -13.72 5.59
CA ASN A 15 3.62 -13.21 4.88
C ASN A 15 3.58 -13.71 3.43
N LEU A 16 2.39 -13.66 2.84
CA LEU A 16 2.17 -13.95 1.44
C LEU A 16 1.35 -12.81 0.83
N ASP A 17 1.97 -12.07 -0.08
CA ASP A 17 1.31 -11.07 -0.89
C ASP A 17 0.68 -11.74 -2.12
N VAL A 18 -0.59 -11.41 -2.38
CA VAL A 18 -1.32 -11.85 -3.55
C VAL A 18 -1.80 -10.60 -4.29
N ALA A 19 -1.04 -10.23 -5.32
CA ALA A 19 -1.33 -9.11 -6.19
C ALA A 19 -2.17 -9.56 -7.39
N LEU A 20 -3.13 -8.73 -7.76
CA LEU A 20 -4.11 -8.96 -8.80
C LEU A 20 -4.12 -7.76 -9.74
N HIS A 21 -4.11 -8.05 -11.03
CA HIS A 21 -4.37 -7.08 -12.10
C HIS A 21 -5.48 -7.63 -13.01
N THR A 22 -6.40 -6.78 -13.48
CA THR A 22 -7.49 -7.17 -14.38
C THR A 22 -7.76 -6.12 -15.45
N ASP A 23 -8.29 -6.54 -16.60
CA ASP A 23 -8.71 -5.65 -17.69
C ASP A 23 -10.12 -5.05 -17.51
N VAL A 24 -10.67 -5.12 -16.28
CA VAL A 24 -12.01 -4.59 -15.96
C VAL A 24 -12.15 -3.14 -16.44
N SER A 25 -13.29 -2.84 -17.05
CA SER A 25 -13.49 -1.57 -17.76
C SER A 25 -14.96 -1.16 -17.73
N ASN A 26 -15.26 -0.03 -17.09
CA ASN A 26 -16.61 0.44 -16.79
C ASN A 26 -17.47 -0.65 -16.16
N ASN A 27 -16.86 -1.34 -15.19
CA ASN A 27 -17.45 -2.52 -14.56
C ASN A 27 -16.74 -2.84 -13.24
N TRP A 28 -17.22 -3.89 -12.59
CA TRP A 28 -16.65 -4.47 -11.39
C TRP A 28 -16.53 -5.99 -11.52
N VAL A 29 -15.64 -6.57 -10.74
CA VAL A 29 -15.50 -8.02 -10.58
C VAL A 29 -15.03 -8.33 -9.17
N TYR A 30 -15.67 -9.31 -8.55
CA TYR A 30 -15.27 -9.84 -7.25
C TYR A 30 -14.50 -11.14 -7.43
N PHE A 31 -13.26 -11.20 -6.97
CA PHE A 31 -12.44 -12.41 -7.00
C PHE A 31 -12.53 -13.13 -5.67
N ASN A 32 -13.13 -14.32 -5.67
CA ASN A 32 -13.09 -15.24 -4.54
C ASN A 32 -11.82 -16.11 -4.63
N PHE A 33 -10.93 -15.96 -3.66
CA PHE A 33 -9.71 -16.73 -3.54
C PHE A 33 -9.79 -17.76 -2.43
N ALA A 34 -9.09 -18.88 -2.62
CA ALA A 34 -8.79 -19.80 -1.53
C ALA A 34 -7.38 -20.35 -1.67
N LEU A 35 -6.54 -20.05 -0.69
CA LEU A 35 -5.22 -20.66 -0.53
C LEU A 35 -5.39 -21.98 0.23
N ILE A 36 -5.03 -23.08 -0.41
CA ILE A 36 -5.27 -24.43 0.10
C ILE A 36 -3.93 -25.10 0.36
N ASP A 37 -3.67 -25.43 1.62
CA ASP A 37 -2.53 -26.24 2.04
C ASP A 37 -2.75 -27.71 1.64
N GLN A 38 -1.89 -28.26 0.78
CA GLN A 38 -2.03 -29.63 0.29
C GLN A 38 -1.62 -30.68 1.33
N GLY A 39 -0.83 -30.32 2.33
CA GLY A 39 -0.38 -31.24 3.38
C GLY A 39 -1.39 -31.35 4.53
N THR A 40 -1.98 -30.21 4.93
CA THR A 40 -2.90 -30.16 6.08
C THR A 40 -4.37 -30.09 5.68
N GLY A 41 -4.68 -29.74 4.43
CA GLY A 41 -6.05 -29.47 3.98
C GLY A 41 -6.62 -28.15 4.48
N LYS A 42 -5.83 -27.34 5.20
CA LYS A 42 -6.27 -26.03 5.70
C LYS A 42 -6.53 -25.09 4.52
N VAL A 43 -7.66 -24.40 4.58
CA VAL A 43 -8.08 -23.42 3.58
C VAL A 43 -8.12 -22.04 4.21
N VAL A 44 -7.50 -21.07 3.53
CA VAL A 44 -7.63 -19.65 3.84
C VAL A 44 -8.37 -18.99 2.70
N GLU A 45 -9.61 -18.59 2.95
CA GLU A 45 -10.46 -17.90 1.99
C GLU A 45 -10.36 -16.38 2.18
N PHE A 46 -10.32 -15.66 1.07
CA PHE A 46 -10.29 -14.20 1.03
C PHE A 46 -10.86 -13.73 -0.31
N GLY A 47 -11.29 -12.49 -0.39
CA GLY A 47 -11.83 -11.94 -1.62
C GLY A 47 -11.41 -10.50 -1.85
N ARG A 48 -11.34 -10.12 -3.11
CA ARG A 48 -10.96 -8.78 -3.57
C ARG A 48 -11.94 -8.32 -4.64
N GLU A 49 -12.48 -7.12 -4.47
CA GLU A 49 -13.29 -6.48 -5.49
C GLU A 49 -12.41 -5.50 -6.27
N VAL A 50 -12.43 -5.61 -7.59
CA VAL A 50 -11.74 -4.68 -8.47
C VAL A 50 -12.77 -4.02 -9.37
N SER A 51 -12.77 -2.69 -9.38
CA SER A 51 -13.68 -1.90 -10.20
C SER A 51 -12.95 -0.70 -10.79
N TYR A 52 -13.29 -0.40 -12.04
CA TYR A 52 -12.72 0.74 -12.74
C TYR A 52 -13.77 1.36 -13.65
N TYR A 53 -14.04 2.64 -13.45
CA TYR A 53 -15.01 3.44 -14.20
C TYR A 53 -14.32 4.66 -14.79
N TYR A 54 -14.76 5.09 -15.96
CA TYR A 54 -14.26 6.29 -16.61
C TYR A 54 -15.27 6.81 -17.62
N GLY A 55 -15.22 8.11 -17.87
CA GLY A 55 -16.14 8.77 -18.80
C GLY A 55 -15.77 10.21 -19.08
N VAL A 56 -16.64 10.87 -19.82
CA VAL A 56 -16.60 12.32 -20.07
C VAL A 56 -17.95 12.87 -19.68
N ASP A 57 -17.96 13.89 -18.82
CA ASP A 57 -19.17 14.60 -18.41
C ASP A 57 -18.94 16.11 -18.56
N GLU A 58 -19.89 16.80 -19.20
CA GLU A 58 -19.80 18.24 -19.54
C GLU A 58 -18.47 18.71 -20.19
N GLY A 59 -17.74 17.80 -20.84
CA GLY A 59 -16.44 18.07 -21.46
C GLY A 59 -15.22 17.78 -20.59
N GLU A 60 -15.43 17.37 -19.33
CA GLU A 60 -14.37 16.96 -18.41
C GLU A 60 -14.23 15.44 -18.39
N SER A 61 -12.99 14.94 -18.49
CA SER A 61 -12.69 13.51 -18.39
C SER A 61 -12.49 13.10 -16.94
N TRP A 62 -13.08 11.98 -16.54
CA TRP A 62 -12.93 11.43 -15.20
C TRP A 62 -12.63 9.93 -15.22
N SER A 63 -12.04 9.45 -14.14
CA SER A 63 -11.85 8.03 -13.86
C SER A 63 -11.97 7.77 -12.36
N GLU A 64 -12.51 6.63 -11.99
CA GLU A 64 -12.70 6.17 -10.61
C GLU A 64 -12.30 4.70 -10.48
N GLY A 65 -11.77 4.35 -9.31
CA GLY A 65 -11.33 2.98 -9.01
C GLY A 65 -9.94 2.66 -9.54
N ASN A 66 -9.61 1.38 -9.52
CA ASN A 66 -8.31 0.87 -9.93
C ASN A 66 -8.47 -0.53 -10.55
N ARG A 67 -7.57 -0.90 -11.46
CA ARG A 67 -7.49 -2.25 -12.06
C ARG A 67 -6.56 -3.20 -11.29
N ASP A 68 -5.82 -2.66 -10.35
CA ASP A 68 -4.85 -3.35 -9.52
C ASP A 68 -5.31 -3.41 -8.07
N ASP A 69 -5.06 -4.53 -7.42
CA ASP A 69 -5.38 -4.74 -6.02
C ASP A 69 -4.48 -5.82 -5.38
N ASP A 70 -4.13 -5.70 -4.10
CA ASP A 70 -3.20 -6.63 -3.43
C ASP A 70 -3.60 -7.01 -1.99
N VAL A 71 -3.47 -8.28 -1.63
CA VAL A 71 -3.77 -8.76 -0.27
C VAL A 71 -2.59 -9.47 0.35
N VAL A 72 -2.23 -9.04 1.56
CA VAL A 72 -1.20 -9.70 2.38
C VAL A 72 -1.85 -10.63 3.39
N ILE A 73 -1.56 -11.93 3.27
CA ILE A 73 -1.85 -12.94 4.29
C ILE A 73 -0.71 -12.92 5.31
N PRO A 74 -0.94 -12.59 6.60
CA PRO A 74 0.14 -12.25 7.53
C PRO A 74 1.14 -13.38 7.81
N THR A 75 0.65 -14.61 7.93
CA THR A 75 1.50 -15.75 8.33
C THR A 75 1.07 -17.01 7.60
N VAL A 76 1.89 -17.42 6.63
CA VAL A 76 1.76 -18.65 5.87
C VAL A 76 2.99 -19.54 6.15
N PRO A 77 2.81 -20.74 6.73
CA PRO A 77 3.90 -21.69 6.93
C PRO A 77 4.52 -22.18 5.62
N ALA A 78 5.71 -22.78 5.72
CA ALA A 78 6.27 -23.53 4.60
C ALA A 78 5.40 -24.76 4.28
N GLY A 79 5.25 -25.06 3.01
CA GLY A 79 4.34 -26.11 2.54
C GLY A 79 4.10 -26.06 1.04
N ARG A 80 3.27 -26.99 0.56
CA ARG A 80 2.83 -27.02 -0.83
C ARG A 80 1.40 -26.52 -0.90
N TYR A 81 1.15 -25.53 -1.75
CA TYR A 81 -0.12 -24.83 -1.83
C TYR A 81 -0.67 -24.85 -3.25
N VAL A 82 -2.00 -24.73 -3.34
CA VAL A 82 -2.69 -24.34 -4.57
C VAL A 82 -3.54 -23.12 -4.25
N LEU A 83 -3.62 -22.19 -5.19
CA LEU A 83 -4.52 -21.05 -5.14
C LEU A 83 -5.72 -21.32 -6.06
N ARG A 84 -6.92 -21.33 -5.48
CA ARG A 84 -8.20 -21.34 -6.21
C ARG A 84 -8.63 -19.90 -6.45
N ILE A 85 -9.07 -19.60 -7.67
CA ILE A 85 -9.50 -18.28 -8.10
C ILE A 85 -10.88 -18.41 -8.76
N ALA A 86 -11.86 -17.68 -8.26
CA ALA A 86 -13.22 -17.68 -8.76
C ALA A 86 -13.71 -16.24 -8.95
N PRO A 87 -13.51 -15.64 -10.13
CA PRO A 87 -14.10 -14.35 -10.45
C PRO A 87 -15.62 -14.48 -10.55
N ASP A 88 -16.32 -13.51 -10.00
CA ASP A 88 -17.76 -13.33 -10.06
C ASP A 88 -18.05 -11.88 -10.43
N GLY A 89 -18.87 -11.69 -11.46
CA GLY A 89 -19.11 -10.37 -12.03
C GLY A 89 -19.99 -10.46 -13.28
N PRO A 90 -20.51 -9.32 -13.74
CA PRO A 90 -21.49 -9.29 -14.82
C PRO A 90 -20.90 -9.62 -16.21
N ALA A 91 -19.57 -9.58 -16.37
CA ALA A 91 -18.90 -9.97 -17.60
C ALA A 91 -17.58 -10.72 -17.33
N PRO A 92 -17.13 -11.61 -18.24
CA PRO A 92 -15.80 -12.19 -18.17
C PRO A 92 -14.71 -11.12 -18.27
N VAL A 93 -13.61 -11.31 -17.53
CA VAL A 93 -12.42 -10.44 -17.53
C VAL A 93 -11.14 -11.26 -17.70
N SER A 94 -10.11 -10.65 -18.27
CA SER A 94 -8.75 -11.17 -18.24
C SER A 94 -8.05 -10.67 -16.99
N TYR A 95 -7.30 -11.54 -16.33
CA TYR A 95 -6.61 -11.17 -15.10
C TYR A 95 -5.26 -11.87 -14.96
N GLN A 96 -4.39 -11.27 -14.16
CA GLN A 96 -3.10 -11.80 -13.76
C GLN A 96 -3.03 -11.80 -12.24
N VAL A 97 -2.57 -12.91 -11.67
CA VAL A 97 -2.35 -13.05 -10.23
C VAL A 97 -0.89 -13.37 -10.01
N ARG A 98 -0.27 -12.62 -9.12
CA ARG A 98 1.11 -12.79 -8.68
C ARG A 98 1.09 -13.09 -7.19
N VAL A 99 1.91 -14.07 -6.80
CA VAL A 99 2.04 -14.49 -5.41
C VAL A 99 3.50 -14.30 -5.00
N GLU A 100 3.75 -13.43 -4.04
CA GLU A 100 5.09 -13.14 -3.52
C GLU A 100 5.14 -13.46 -2.02
N ARG A 101 6.21 -14.12 -1.58
CA ARG A 101 6.40 -14.51 -0.18
C ARG A 101 7.41 -13.60 0.47
N ASP A 102 7.21 -13.29 1.75
CA ASP A 102 8.17 -12.57 2.59
C ASP A 102 8.43 -11.14 2.09
N VAL A 103 7.33 -10.45 1.79
CA VAL A 103 7.34 -9.09 1.25
C VAL A 103 7.55 -8.08 2.39
N PRO A 104 8.51 -7.15 2.28
CA PRO A 104 8.75 -6.13 3.28
C PRO A 104 7.61 -5.09 3.30
N SER A 105 7.18 -4.68 4.49
CA SER A 105 6.24 -3.57 4.63
C SER A 105 7.00 -2.24 4.73
N LEU A 106 6.99 -1.46 3.64
CA LEU A 106 7.67 -0.16 3.55
C LEU A 106 7.20 0.83 4.60
N LEU A 107 5.93 0.76 5.03
CA LEU A 107 5.37 1.67 6.02
C LEU A 107 6.12 1.64 7.34
N PHE A 108 6.52 0.45 7.82
CA PHE A 108 7.30 0.35 9.06
C PHE A 108 8.71 0.94 8.91
N PHE A 109 9.32 0.81 7.73
CA PHE A 109 10.60 1.45 7.44
C PHE A 109 10.48 2.97 7.42
N PHE A 110 9.44 3.52 6.78
CA PHE A 110 9.18 4.96 6.78
C PHE A 110 8.88 5.49 8.18
N LEU A 111 8.08 4.78 8.98
CA LEU A 111 7.79 5.17 10.35
C LEU A 111 9.06 5.17 11.22
N ALA A 112 9.88 4.12 11.10
CA ALA A 112 11.16 4.06 11.79
C ALA A 112 12.11 5.19 11.35
N PHE A 113 12.15 5.50 10.06
CA PHE A 113 12.94 6.61 9.52
C PHE A 113 12.47 7.97 10.05
N LEU A 114 11.16 8.24 10.07
CA LEU A 114 10.60 9.46 10.66
C LEU A 114 10.92 9.57 12.15
N LEU A 115 10.83 8.46 12.89
CA LEU A 115 11.18 8.43 14.31
C LEU A 115 12.67 8.72 14.55
N LEU A 116 13.54 8.22 13.66
CA LEU A 116 14.98 8.50 13.69
C LEU A 116 15.31 9.98 13.40
N LEU A 117 14.48 10.68 12.62
CA LEU A 117 14.64 12.12 12.36
C LEU A 117 14.22 13.01 13.54
N VAL A 118 13.51 12.48 14.53
CA VAL A 118 13.01 13.29 15.66
C VAL A 118 14.16 13.99 16.42
N PRO A 119 15.24 13.31 16.88
CA PRO A 119 16.32 13.98 17.60
C PRO A 119 17.03 15.11 16.84
N PRO A 120 17.50 14.94 15.58
CA PRO A 120 18.18 16.02 14.86
C PRO A 120 17.24 17.19 14.53
N VAL A 121 15.94 16.93 14.31
CA VAL A 121 14.93 17.99 14.11
C VAL A 121 14.77 18.81 15.39
N LEU A 122 14.56 18.16 16.54
CA LEU A 122 14.43 18.84 17.82
C LEU A 122 15.69 19.66 18.17
N MET A 123 16.88 19.09 17.96
CA MET A 123 18.15 19.80 18.18
C MET A 123 18.31 21.01 17.25
N SER A 124 17.88 20.91 15.99
CA SER A 124 17.98 22.01 15.03
C SER A 124 17.03 23.15 15.39
N LEU A 125 15.80 22.83 15.79
CA LEU A 125 14.83 23.82 16.26
C LEU A 125 15.32 24.56 17.51
N GLN A 126 15.93 23.84 18.47
CA GLN A 126 16.54 24.43 19.64
C GLN A 126 17.69 25.39 19.28
N LYS A 127 18.58 24.99 18.36
CA LYS A 127 19.67 25.85 17.87
C LYS A 127 19.17 27.11 17.17
N TRP A 128 18.16 26.98 16.30
CA TRP A 128 17.58 28.13 15.61
C TRP A 128 16.91 29.12 16.58
N GLY A 129 16.25 28.62 17.63
CA GLY A 129 15.73 29.46 18.71
C GLY A 129 16.83 30.25 19.42
N PHE A 130 17.95 29.59 19.73
CA PHE A 130 19.11 30.23 20.33
C PHE A 130 19.76 31.28 19.41
N GLU A 131 19.92 30.99 18.12
CA GLU A 131 20.46 31.95 17.15
C GLU A 131 19.55 33.17 16.95
N LYS A 132 18.22 32.97 16.90
CA LYS A 132 17.24 34.05 16.84
C LYS A 132 17.29 34.95 18.08
N ALA A 133 17.35 34.36 19.29
CA ALA A 133 17.48 35.12 20.52
C ALA A 133 18.78 35.93 20.57
N ARG A 134 19.87 35.41 19.99
CA ARG A 134 21.14 36.14 19.89
C ARG A 134 21.09 37.33 18.94
N TRP A 135 20.36 37.22 17.83
CA TRP A 135 20.22 38.32 16.86
C TRP A 135 19.28 39.42 17.34
N ALA A 136 18.31 39.11 18.22
CA ALA A 136 17.46 40.10 18.87
C ALA A 136 18.24 41.09 19.75
N GLU A 137 19.39 40.69 20.29
CA GLU A 137 20.26 41.52 21.14
C GLU A 137 21.44 42.14 20.35
N SER A 138 21.42 42.08 19.02
CA SER A 138 22.45 42.66 18.14
C SER A 138 21.92 43.88 17.38
N ASP A 139 22.80 44.84 17.07
CA ASP A 139 22.56 46.14 16.40
C ASP A 139 21.85 46.09 15.02
N TYR A 140 21.29 44.95 14.60
CA TYR A 140 20.53 44.74 13.37
C TYR A 140 19.07 44.31 13.62
N ALA A 141 18.53 44.54 14.82
CA ALA A 141 17.09 44.40 15.04
C ALA A 141 16.34 45.24 13.99
N PRO A 142 15.30 44.71 13.32
CA PRO A 142 14.52 45.52 12.39
C PRO A 142 13.94 46.70 13.17
N GLU A 143 14.45 47.90 12.91
CA GLU A 143 13.85 49.13 13.41
C GLU A 143 12.39 49.11 12.95
N SER A 144 11.46 49.04 13.90
CA SER A 144 10.10 49.45 13.64
C SER A 144 10.19 50.91 13.24
N SER A 145 10.06 51.20 11.95
CA SER A 145 9.82 52.54 11.46
C SER A 145 8.50 53.02 12.05
N GLU A 146 8.58 53.72 13.18
CA GLU A 146 7.52 54.59 13.67
C GLU A 146 7.41 55.75 12.66
N ASP A 147 6.50 55.61 11.70
CA ASP A 147 6.00 56.73 10.90
C ASP A 147 5.12 57.59 11.83
N ASP A 148 5.73 58.61 12.45
CA ASP A 148 5.04 59.75 13.07
C ASP A 148 4.64 60.74 11.96
N ASP A 149 3.33 60.90 11.72
CA ASP A 149 2.68 62.07 11.08
C ASP A 149 1.40 62.45 11.85
#